data_AF-A0A957U0N9-F1
#
_entry.id   AF-A0A957U0N9-F1
#
_cell.length_a   1.000
_cell.length_b   1.000
_cell.length_c   1.000
_cell.angle_alpha   90.00
_cell.angle_beta   90.00
_cell.angle_gamma   90.00
#
_symmetry.space_group_name_H-M   'P 1'
#
loop_
_entity.id
_entity.type
_entity.pdbx_description
1 polymer ?
#
loop_
_entity_poly.entity_id
_entity_poly.type
_entity_poly.pdbx_seq_one_letter_code
_entity_poly.pdbx_strand_id
1 'polypeptide(L)'
;IARALVNNPSLLLADEPTGALDSKTGEDVMALFEELHGQGLTLVVVTHDMEVARQAERIITLKDGLIIDDVTNGSKLELAQREQLSISVASNGNGTSSERVAAADMAAEGEE
;
A
#
# COMPACT_ATOMS: atom_id res chain seq x y z
N ILE A 1 -12.68 4.48 22.92
CA ILE A 1 -12.03 3.19 22.56
C ILE A 1 -11.95 2.24 23.75
N ALA A 2 -11.26 2.59 24.85
CA ALA A 2 -11.12 1.70 26.03
C ALA A 2 -12.42 1.03 26.51
N ARG A 3 -13.50 1.80 26.70
CA ARG A 3 -14.83 1.29 27.10
C ARG A 3 -15.38 0.20 26.16
N ALA A 4 -15.11 0.32 24.85
CA ALA A 4 -15.60 -0.64 23.86
C ALA A 4 -14.81 -1.95 23.89
N LEU A 5 -13.55 -1.94 24.36
CA LEU A 5 -12.68 -3.12 24.40
C LEU A 5 -12.80 -3.97 25.67
N VAL A 6 -13.44 -3.45 26.73
CA VAL A 6 -13.49 -4.09 28.07
C VAL A 6 -14.02 -5.53 28.04
N ASN A 7 -14.93 -5.86 27.13
CA ASN A 7 -15.59 -7.16 27.06
C ASN A 7 -15.05 -8.06 25.93
N ASN A 8 -13.84 -7.80 25.43
CA ASN A 8 -13.25 -8.55 24.31
C ASN A 8 -14.25 -8.78 23.17
N PRO A 9 -14.84 -7.71 22.59
CA PRO A 9 -15.83 -7.86 21.55
C PRO A 9 -15.23 -8.55 20.32
N SER A 10 -16.05 -9.24 19.52
CA SER A 10 -15.62 -9.78 18.22
C SER A 10 -15.71 -8.73 17.10
N LEU A 11 -16.46 -7.64 17.32
CA LEU A 11 -16.67 -6.55 16.37
C LEU A 11 -16.59 -5.20 17.08
N LEU A 12 -15.80 -4.28 16.53
CA LEU A 12 -15.73 -2.89 16.93
C LEU A 12 -16.17 -2.00 15.76
N LEU A 13 -17.22 -1.21 15.99
CA LEU A 13 -17.68 -0.16 15.07
C LEU A 13 -17.14 1.17 15.59
N ALA A 14 -16.44 1.92 14.73
CA ALA A 14 -15.89 3.22 15.06
C ALA A 14 -16.39 4.26 14.06
N ASP A 15 -17.08 5.30 14.55
CA ASP A 15 -17.55 6.44 13.75
C ASP A 15 -16.59 7.60 13.96
N GLU A 16 -15.88 8.00 12.89
CA GLU A 16 -14.87 9.06 12.87
C GLU A 16 -13.87 9.01 14.06
N PRO A 17 -13.14 7.89 14.26
CA PRO A 17 -12.33 7.68 15.47
C PRO A 17 -11.17 8.66 15.63
N THR A 18 -10.70 9.25 14.54
CA THR A 18 -9.54 10.16 14.50
C THR A 18 -9.92 11.63 14.34
N GLY A 19 -11.18 11.96 14.08
CA GLY A 19 -11.60 13.34 13.72
C GLY A 19 -11.39 14.39 14.81
N ALA A 20 -11.21 13.97 16.07
CA ALA A 20 -10.94 14.87 17.21
C ALA A 20 -9.49 14.79 17.72
N LEU A 21 -8.62 14.03 17.05
CA LEU A 21 -7.24 13.78 17.49
C LEU A 21 -6.26 14.57 16.62
N ASP A 22 -5.12 14.96 17.21
CA ASP A 22 -3.99 15.48 16.43
C ASP A 22 -3.34 14.35 15.60
N SER A 23 -2.57 14.71 14.57
CA SER A 23 -1.98 13.76 13.63
C SER A 23 -1.19 12.64 14.30
N LYS A 24 -0.43 12.95 15.35
CA LYS A 24 0.39 11.95 16.04
C LYS A 24 -0.47 10.99 16.86
N THR A 25 -1.43 11.53 17.61
CA THR A 25 -2.36 10.69 18.37
C THR A 25 -3.27 9.86 17.45
N GLY A 26 -3.60 10.38 16.26
CA GLY A 26 -4.32 9.64 15.22
C GLY A 26 -3.55 8.41 14.73
N GLU A 27 -2.26 8.57 14.44
CA GLU A 27 -1.37 7.46 14.06
C GLU A 27 -1.29 6.37 15.16
N ASP A 28 -1.13 6.78 16.42
CA ASP A 28 -1.08 5.85 17.56
C ASP A 28 -2.38 5.03 17.68
N VAL A 29 -3.54 5.68 17.45
CA VAL A 29 -4.85 5.00 17.47
C VAL A 29 -5.00 4.02 16.31
N MET A 30 -4.54 4.38 15.13
CA MET A 30 -4.57 3.49 13.96
C MET A 30 -3.66 2.27 14.15
N ALA A 31 -2.48 2.46 14.73
CA ALA A 31 -1.57 1.36 15.08
C ALA A 31 -2.22 0.39 16.09
N LEU A 32 -2.92 0.91 17.10
CA LEU A 32 -3.67 0.10 18.05
C LEU A 32 -4.79 -0.70 17.36
N PHE A 33 -5.51 -0.08 16.43
CA PHE A 33 -6.56 -0.75 15.67
C PHE A 33 -6.02 -1.89 14.80
N GLU A 34 -4.87 -1.70 14.18
CA GLU A 34 -4.18 -2.76 13.43
C GLU A 34 -3.78 -3.93 14.34
N GLU A 35 -3.22 -3.65 15.51
CA GLU A 35 -2.85 -4.69 16.48
C GLU A 35 -4.07 -5.51 16.92
N LEU A 36 -5.15 -4.83 17.29
CA LEU A 36 -6.38 -5.49 17.72
C LEU A 36 -7.00 -6.32 16.60
N HIS A 37 -6.95 -5.82 15.37
CA HIS A 37 -7.40 -6.57 14.21
C HIS A 37 -6.60 -7.87 14.04
N GLY A 38 -5.27 -7.80 14.17
CA GLY A 38 -4.39 -8.97 14.16
C GLY A 38 -4.66 -9.99 15.27
N GLN A 39 -5.29 -9.56 16.37
CA GLN A 39 -5.73 -10.43 17.47
C GLN A 39 -7.10 -11.10 17.21
N GLY A 40 -7.73 -10.84 16.06
CA GLY A 40 -9.03 -11.41 15.66
C GLY A 40 -10.24 -10.50 15.91
N LEU A 41 -10.03 -9.23 16.28
CA LEU A 41 -11.11 -8.25 16.33
C LEU A 41 -11.50 -7.83 14.91
N THR A 42 -12.79 -7.94 14.57
CA THR A 42 -13.27 -7.29 13.34
C THR A 42 -13.47 -5.81 13.60
N LEU A 43 -12.89 -4.95 12.76
CA LEU A 43 -13.01 -3.50 12.89
C LEU A 43 -13.76 -2.93 11.68
N VAL A 44 -14.75 -2.09 11.93
CA VAL A 44 -15.42 -1.29 10.89
C VAL A 44 -15.28 0.17 11.28
N VAL A 45 -14.59 0.93 10.44
CA VAL A 45 -14.38 2.36 10.62
C VAL A 45 -15.18 3.11 9.59
N VAL A 46 -16.01 4.04 10.04
CA VAL A 46 -16.66 5.04 9.21
C VAL A 46 -15.78 6.29 9.27
N THR A 47 -15.30 6.73 8.11
CA THR A 47 -14.53 7.96 8.02
C THR A 47 -14.67 8.61 6.65
N HIS A 48 -14.56 9.93 6.61
CA HIS A 48 -14.37 10.70 5.39
C HIS A 48 -12.88 10.88 5.02
N ASP A 49 -11.95 10.45 5.88
CA ASP A 49 -10.51 10.55 5.63
C ASP A 49 -10.00 9.35 4.82
N MET A 50 -9.52 9.64 3.60
CA MET A 50 -8.96 8.62 2.72
C MET A 50 -7.62 8.06 3.19
N GLU A 51 -6.83 8.80 3.98
CA GLU A 51 -5.57 8.29 4.54
C GLU A 51 -5.84 7.20 5.59
N VAL A 52 -6.90 7.36 6.39
CA VAL A 52 -7.39 6.35 7.32
C VAL A 52 -8.01 5.18 6.55
N ALA A 53 -8.87 5.43 5.57
CA ALA A 53 -9.53 4.39 4.80
C ALA A 53 -8.53 3.46 4.08
N ARG A 54 -7.44 4.01 3.54
CA ARG A 54 -6.38 3.24 2.86
C ARG A 54 -5.62 2.27 3.77
N GLN A 55 -5.71 2.41 5.09
CA GLN A 55 -5.07 1.47 6.02
C GLN A 55 -5.92 0.21 6.23
N ALA A 56 -7.21 0.24 5.86
CA ALA A 56 -8.09 -0.90 5.96
C ALA A 56 -7.86 -1.92 4.82
N GLU A 57 -8.13 -3.20 5.09
CA GLU A 57 -8.08 -4.28 4.10
C GLU A 57 -9.21 -4.19 3.07
N ARG A 58 -10.32 -3.54 3.40
CA ARG A 58 -11.46 -3.34 2.51
C ARG A 58 -12.06 -1.96 2.72
N ILE A 59 -12.36 -1.29 1.63
CA ILE A 59 -12.93 0.05 1.58
C ILE A 59 -14.26 -0.02 0.86
N ILE A 60 -15.33 0.35 1.54
CA ILE A 60 -16.67 0.44 0.97
C ILE A 60 -17.03 1.92 0.89
N THR A 61 -17.25 2.42 -0.32
CA THR A 61 -17.66 3.81 -0.54
C THR A 61 -19.17 3.89 -0.64
N LEU A 62 -19.78 4.68 0.24
CA LEU A 62 -21.21 4.95 0.21
C LEU A 62 -21.48 6.36 -0.32
N LYS A 63 -22.53 6.48 -1.14
CA LYS A 63 -23.07 7.76 -1.61
C LYS A 63 -24.59 7.69 -1.69
N ASP A 64 -25.27 8.65 -1.07
CA ASP A 64 -26.73 8.72 -1.03
C ASP A 64 -27.40 7.43 -0.54
N GLY A 65 -26.77 6.74 0.43
CA GLY A 65 -27.24 5.47 0.99
C GLY A 65 -26.99 4.25 0.12
N LEU A 66 -26.31 4.40 -1.02
CA LEU A 66 -25.96 3.31 -1.94
C LEU A 66 -24.46 3.04 -1.88
N ILE A 67 -24.08 1.77 -1.98
CA ILE A 67 -22.67 1.38 -2.17
C ILE A 67 -22.33 1.65 -3.63
N ILE A 68 -21.38 2.55 -3.85
CA ILE A 68 -20.92 2.91 -5.19
C ILE A 68 -19.57 2.27 -5.54
N ASP A 69 -18.81 1.85 -4.53
CA ASP A 69 -17.53 1.17 -4.72
C ASP A 69 -17.23 0.25 -3.54
N ASP A 70 -16.52 -0.85 -3.83
CA ASP A 70 -16.14 -1.88 -2.87
C ASP A 70 -14.81 -2.50 -3.29
N VAL A 71 -13.74 -2.01 -2.66
CA VAL A 71 -12.37 -2.36 -3.02
C VAL A 71 -11.72 -3.08 -1.87
N THR A 72 -11.18 -4.27 -2.14
CA THR A 72 -10.26 -4.91 -1.21
C THR A 72 -8.88 -4.33 -1.47
N ASN A 73 -8.33 -3.63 -0.49
CA ASN A 73 -6.95 -3.20 -0.51
C ASN A 73 -6.12 -4.47 -0.27
N GLY A 74 -5.65 -5.08 -1.36
CA GLY A 74 -5.03 -6.40 -1.36
C GLY A 74 -4.06 -6.54 -0.18
N SER A 75 -4.09 -7.72 0.47
CA SER A 75 -3.34 -7.99 1.70
C SER A 75 -1.95 -7.34 1.64
N LYS A 76 -1.48 -6.73 2.74
CA LYS A 76 -0.16 -6.05 2.77
C LYS A 76 0.97 -6.90 2.17
N LEU A 77 0.83 -8.23 2.15
CA LEU A 77 1.67 -9.20 1.41
C LEU A 77 1.75 -8.95 -0.11
N GLU A 78 0.64 -8.71 -0.80
CA GLU A 78 0.63 -8.41 -2.25
C GLU A 78 1.20 -7.02 -2.56
N LEU A 79 0.95 -6.03 -1.69
CA LEU A 79 1.51 -4.68 -1.85
C LEU A 79 3.03 -4.68 -1.62
N ALA A 80 3.51 -5.35 -0.58
CA ALA A 80 4.94 -5.53 -0.32
C ALA A 80 5.64 -6.31 -1.46
N GLN A 81 5.00 -7.33 -2.02
CA GLN A 81 5.52 -8.05 -3.18
C GLN A 81 5.57 -7.17 -4.44
N ARG A 82 4.56 -6.33 -4.68
CA ARG A 82 4.55 -5.38 -5.81
C ARG A 82 5.64 -4.32 -5.69
N GLU A 83 5.91 -3.81 -4.50
CA GLU A 83 7.04 -2.90 -4.26
C GLU A 83 8.39 -3.60 -4.52
N GLN A 84 8.60 -4.81 -4.02
CA GLN A 84 9.83 -5.59 -4.26
C GLN A 84 10.03 -5.97 -5.75
N LEU A 85 8.94 -6.26 -6.46
CA LEU A 85 8.96 -6.54 -7.91
C LEU A 85 9.31 -5.27 -8.71
N SER A 86 8.84 -4.09 -8.30
CA SER A 86 9.16 -2.82 -8.96
C SER A 86 10.64 -2.44 -8.82
N ILE A 87 11.25 -2.73 -7.67
CA ILE A 87 12.67 -2.45 -7.39
C ILE A 87 13.59 -3.38 -8.20
N SER A 88 13.22 -4.65 -8.36
CA SER A 88 14.04 -5.64 -9.07
C SER A 88 14.10 -5.42 -10.59
N VAL A 89 13.05 -4.84 -11.19
CA VAL A 89 13.05 -4.49 -12.63
C VAL A 89 13.94 -3.28 -12.92
N ALA A 90 14.05 -2.33 -11.97
CA ALA A 90 14.90 -1.16 -12.12
C ALA A 90 16.41 -1.48 -12.03
N SER A 91 16.80 -2.55 -11.33
CA SER A 91 18.22 -2.90 -11.13
C SER A 91 18.88 -3.65 -12.30
N ASN A 92 18.14 -4.10 -13.31
CA ASN A 92 18.71 -4.83 -14.46
C ASN A 92 19.10 -3.95 -15.66
N GLY A 93 19.15 -2.63 -15.47
CA GLY A 93 19.53 -1.67 -16.52
C GLY A 93 20.80 -0.88 -16.21
N ASN A 94 21.98 -1.54 -16.11
CA ASN A 94 23.26 -0.92 -16.55
C ASN A 94 24.50 -1.83 -16.50
N GLY A 95 25.26 -1.80 -17.60
CA GLY A 95 26.64 -2.30 -17.77
C GLY A 95 26.75 -3.09 -19.08
N THR A 96 27.36 -2.60 -20.17
CA THR A 96 28.69 -1.99 -20.25
C THR A 96 28.83 -1.04 -21.45
N SER A 97 29.29 0.18 -21.19
CA SER A 97 29.83 1.11 -22.19
C SER A 97 31.32 0.87 -22.42
N SER A 98 31.75 1.04 -23.67
CA SER A 98 33.08 1.53 -24.07
C SER A 98 34.27 0.55 -24.03
N GLU A 99 34.52 -0.09 -25.18
CA GLU A 99 35.89 -0.45 -25.61
C GLU A 99 36.27 0.39 -26.84
N ARG A 100 37.58 0.67 -26.92
CA ARG A 100 38.19 1.89 -27.47
C ARG A 100 38.47 1.85 -28.97
N VAL A 101 38.56 3.07 -29.51
CA VAL A 101 39.16 3.54 -30.77
C VAL A 101 40.40 2.75 -31.24
N ALA A 102 40.39 2.32 -32.50
CA ALA A 102 41.57 2.28 -33.37
C ALA A 102 41.15 2.43 -34.84
N ALA A 103 41.76 3.41 -35.51
CA ALA A 103 41.67 3.65 -36.94
C ALA A 103 42.30 2.51 -37.74
N ALA A 104 41.88 2.34 -39.00
CA ALA A 104 42.74 2.33 -40.19
C ALA A 104 42.08 1.61 -41.39
N ASP A 105 41.98 2.37 -42.48
CA ASP A 105 42.43 1.99 -43.82
C ASP A 105 41.58 1.14 -44.77
N MET A 106 41.85 1.48 -46.03
CA MET A 106 41.32 1.11 -47.33
C MET A 106 41.40 -0.40 -47.69
N ALA A 107 40.82 -0.68 -48.87
CA ALA A 107 40.87 -1.88 -49.73
C ALA A 107 39.69 -2.84 -49.51
N ALA A 108 38.71 -2.91 -50.42
CA ALA A 108 38.78 -3.44 -51.79
C ALA A 108 38.79 -4.98 -51.83
N GLU A 109 38.06 -5.51 -52.82
CA GLU A 109 37.93 -6.92 -53.24
C GLU A 109 36.95 -7.75 -52.39
N GLY A 110 35.98 -8.49 -52.92
CA GLY A 110 35.66 -8.95 -54.27
C GLY A 110 34.95 -10.31 -54.17
N GLU A 111 33.95 -10.54 -55.04
CA GLU A 111 33.38 -11.83 -55.49
C GLU A 111 32.60 -12.69 -54.45
N GLU A 112 31.41 -13.25 -54.70
CA GLU A 112 30.55 -13.45 -55.90
C GLU A 112 29.07 -13.15 -55.59
#